data_AF-A0A9P7F8K0-F1
#
_entry.id   AF-A0A9P7F8K0-F1
#
_cell.length_a   1.000
_cell.length_b   1.000
_cell.length_c   1.000
_cell.angle_alpha   90.00
_cell.angle_beta   90.00
_cell.angle_gamma   90.00
#
_symmetry.space_group_name_H-M   'P 1'
#
loop_
_entity.id
_entity.type
_entity.pdbx_description
1 polymer ?
#
loop_
_entity_poly.entity_id
_entity_poly.type
_entity_poly.pdbx_seq_one_letter_code
_entity_poly.pdbx_strand_id
1 'polypeptide(L)'
;MVVDDINDPQVDASFYDFWSQGEDLDSEGGTWDEDSEVKATDYYPEPPLAFKEGYTFLSLFDADENSIYHKTNLYYPFSGRREWQLAAWLLRSGLSMEKMNSFLALEMIDDLPLSFRSAKELRGRAESLPSGPRWKSQVIQMSHPTKSPAVLYWQDPLECIATIFNHPLFRNCLDYTSRKEYSTTQRHSRIYTEWMTGDHAWEMQVCIIGASRGATLLGTILSSDKTCITALSGDHVAHPFLISLANIYMTTRLKSSSNAFLLTALLPVAKFVHKNKRMKCVLQDRLVHNCLNIILKPLKFAA
;
A
#
# COMPACT_ATOMS: atom_id res chain seq x y z
N MET A 1 4.04 -46.58 -1.18
CA MET A 1 3.39 -46.34 -2.50
C MET A 1 1.96 -45.90 -2.22
N VAL A 2 1.47 -44.90 -2.97
CA VAL A 2 0.32 -43.99 -2.67
C VAL A 2 0.76 -42.88 -1.70
N VAL A 3 1.34 -41.75 -2.12
CA VAL A 3 0.89 -40.63 -2.98
C VAL A 3 -0.40 -40.01 -2.47
N ASP A 4 -0.28 -38.93 -1.70
CA ASP A 4 -1.32 -37.92 -1.51
C ASP A 4 -0.67 -36.54 -1.62
N ASP A 5 -0.92 -35.94 -2.79
CA ASP A 5 -0.60 -34.57 -3.16
C ASP A 5 -1.53 -33.60 -2.42
N ILE A 6 -0.95 -32.70 -1.63
CA ILE A 6 -1.58 -31.43 -1.27
C ILE A 6 -0.57 -30.34 -1.55
N ASN A 7 -0.63 -29.82 -2.77
CA ASN A 7 0.10 -28.63 -3.19
C ASN A 7 -0.92 -27.73 -3.91
N ASP A 8 -1.42 -26.73 -3.20
CA ASP A 8 -2.01 -25.56 -3.84
C ASP A 8 -1.66 -24.31 -3.02
N PRO A 9 -0.62 -23.57 -3.43
CA PRO A 9 -0.58 -22.15 -3.24
C PRO A 9 -1.01 -21.50 -4.55
N GLN A 10 -2.18 -20.85 -4.54
CA GLN A 10 -2.54 -19.85 -5.56
C GLN A 10 -1.40 -18.83 -5.65
N VAL A 11 -0.58 -19.00 -6.68
CA VAL A 11 0.44 -18.05 -7.09
C VAL A 11 -0.32 -16.88 -7.67
N ASP A 12 -0.30 -15.74 -6.97
CA ASP A 12 -0.84 -14.48 -7.46
C ASP A 12 -0.03 -14.04 -8.69
N ALA A 13 -0.53 -14.40 -9.88
CA ALA A 13 0.06 -14.13 -11.18
C ALA A 13 -0.03 -12.65 -11.59
N SER A 14 -0.66 -11.79 -10.78
CA SER A 14 -1.01 -10.41 -11.15
C SER A 14 0.17 -9.45 -11.34
N PHE A 15 1.40 -9.84 -10.99
CA PHE A 15 2.58 -9.02 -11.20
C PHE A 15 3.28 -9.25 -12.55
N TYR A 16 3.12 -10.43 -13.17
CA TYR A 16 3.71 -10.72 -14.48
C TYR A 16 2.93 -10.10 -15.64
N ASP A 17 1.63 -9.86 -15.47
CA ASP A 17 0.78 -9.24 -16.49
C ASP A 17 1.08 -7.75 -16.72
N PHE A 18 1.66 -7.07 -15.73
CA PHE A 18 1.90 -5.62 -15.83
C PHE A 18 2.97 -5.24 -16.86
N TRP A 19 3.92 -6.14 -17.17
CA TRP A 19 5.00 -5.89 -18.15
C TRP A 19 4.80 -6.60 -19.49
N SER A 20 3.78 -7.45 -19.62
CA SER A 20 3.49 -8.20 -20.86
C SER A 20 2.33 -7.64 -21.69
N GLN A 21 1.55 -6.69 -21.17
CA GLN A 21 0.45 -6.07 -21.92
C GLN A 21 0.91 -4.81 -22.66
N GLY A 22 1.75 -5.03 -23.67
CA GLY A 22 1.94 -4.10 -24.78
C GLY A 22 1.26 -4.69 -26.00
N GLU A 23 0.27 -3.96 -26.51
CA GLU A 23 -0.49 -4.20 -27.76
C GLU A 23 -1.51 -5.35 -27.73
N ASP A 24 -2.79 -4.96 -27.72
CA ASP A 24 -3.87 -5.51 -28.56
C ASP A 24 -5.16 -4.72 -28.27
N LEU A 25 -5.34 -3.60 -28.98
CA LEU A 25 -6.58 -2.85 -29.05
C LEU A 25 -7.41 -3.42 -30.21
N ASP A 26 -8.10 -4.53 -29.97
CA ASP A 26 -9.10 -5.02 -30.91
C ASP A 26 -10.39 -4.20 -30.77
N SER A 27 -10.74 -3.58 -31.89
CA SER A 27 -11.91 -2.75 -32.09
C SER A 27 -13.14 -3.64 -32.30
N GLU A 28 -14.01 -3.75 -31.30
CA GLU A 28 -15.38 -4.21 -31.51
C GLU A 28 -16.34 -3.02 -31.49
N GLY A 29 -16.91 -2.76 -32.67
CA GLY A 29 -17.84 -1.67 -32.92
C GLY A 29 -19.18 -1.90 -32.21
N GLY A 30 -19.46 -1.05 -31.23
CA GLY A 30 -20.80 -0.73 -30.75
C GLY A 30 -21.06 0.74 -31.04
N THR A 31 -22.15 1.03 -31.75
CA THR A 31 -22.61 2.39 -32.04
C THR A 31 -23.00 3.08 -30.73
N TRP A 32 -22.16 4.02 -30.26
CA TRP A 32 -22.48 4.89 -29.14
C TRP A 32 -22.97 6.21 -29.70
N ASP A 33 -24.20 6.58 -29.35
CA ASP A 33 -24.75 7.91 -29.62
C ASP A 33 -23.84 8.97 -28.96
N GLU A 34 -23.13 9.73 -29.79
CA GLU A 34 -22.37 10.92 -29.41
C GLU A 34 -23.32 12.07 -29.04
N ASP A 35 -23.90 12.01 -27.85
CA ASP A 35 -24.30 13.24 -27.15
C ASP A 35 -23.23 13.54 -26.11
N SER A 36 -22.15 14.19 -26.56
CA SER A 36 -21.14 14.76 -25.68
C SER A 36 -21.74 15.92 -24.88
N GLU A 37 -22.43 15.62 -23.79
CA GLU A 37 -22.83 16.62 -22.80
C GLU A 37 -21.58 17.40 -22.35
N VAL A 38 -21.53 18.68 -22.69
CA VAL A 38 -20.40 19.54 -22.38
C VAL A 38 -20.33 19.75 -20.86
N LYS A 39 -19.39 19.05 -20.22
CA LYS A 39 -19.09 19.17 -18.80
C LYS A 39 -18.28 20.45 -18.54
N ALA A 40 -18.66 21.20 -17.52
CA ALA A 40 -17.87 22.32 -17.02
C ALA A 40 -17.11 21.91 -15.76
N THR A 41 -15.85 22.33 -15.65
CA THR A 41 -15.01 22.05 -14.50
C THR A 41 -14.33 23.32 -14.03
N ASP A 42 -14.57 23.70 -12.78
CA ASP A 42 -13.87 24.81 -12.14
C ASP A 42 -12.75 24.24 -11.27
N TYR A 43 -11.51 24.59 -11.58
CA TYR A 43 -10.37 24.24 -10.74
C TYR A 43 -10.17 25.29 -9.66
N TYR A 44 -9.63 24.85 -8.52
CA TYR A 44 -9.24 25.77 -7.47
C TYR A 44 -8.19 26.78 -8.00
N PRO A 45 -8.37 28.11 -7.78
CA PRO A 45 -7.62 29.15 -8.48
C PRO A 45 -6.13 29.24 -8.10
N GLU A 46 -5.75 28.85 -6.88
CA GLU A 46 -4.34 28.72 -6.47
C GLU A 46 -3.98 27.22 -6.40
N PRO A 47 -3.59 26.59 -7.54
CA PRO A 47 -3.23 25.18 -7.53
C PRO A 47 -2.00 24.95 -6.64
N PRO A 48 -1.82 23.72 -6.11
CA PRO A 48 -0.62 23.40 -5.36
C PRO A 48 0.64 23.65 -6.17
N LEU A 49 1.67 24.16 -5.50
CA LEU A 49 2.97 24.42 -6.10
C LEU A 49 3.80 23.15 -6.02
N ALA A 50 4.26 22.68 -7.18
CA ALA A 50 5.31 21.68 -7.23
C ALA A 50 6.65 22.35 -6.92
N PHE A 51 7.19 22.13 -5.72
CA PHE A 51 8.54 22.55 -5.39
C PHE A 51 9.54 21.69 -6.17
N LYS A 52 10.47 22.34 -6.90
CA LYS A 52 11.50 21.65 -7.70
C LYS A 52 12.46 20.81 -6.84
N GLU A 53 12.51 21.05 -5.54
CA GLU A 53 13.47 20.47 -4.58
C GLU A 53 12.91 19.27 -3.81
N GLY A 54 11.68 18.82 -4.11
CA GLY A 54 11.09 17.65 -3.45
C GLY A 54 11.70 16.34 -3.95
N TYR A 55 12.15 15.48 -3.03
CA TYR A 55 12.57 14.12 -3.37
C TYR A 55 11.35 13.22 -3.60
N THR A 56 10.99 13.01 -4.87
CA THR A 56 10.14 11.90 -5.31
C THR A 56 10.80 10.54 -5.07
N PHE A 57 10.03 9.44 -5.15
CA PHE A 57 10.59 8.08 -5.11
C PHE A 57 11.70 7.89 -6.15
N LEU A 58 11.49 8.36 -7.39
CA LEU A 58 12.50 8.24 -8.45
C LEU A 58 13.76 9.02 -8.11
N SER A 59 13.65 10.22 -7.55
CA SER A 59 14.85 10.96 -7.13
C SER A 59 15.55 10.35 -5.91
N LEU A 60 14.82 9.69 -5.00
CA LEU A 60 15.46 8.92 -3.92
C LEU A 60 16.16 7.67 -4.46
N PHE A 61 15.55 7.00 -5.44
CA PHE A 61 16.13 5.87 -6.14
C PHE A 61 17.38 6.28 -6.93
N ASP A 62 17.34 7.42 -7.64
CA ASP A 62 18.48 7.97 -8.37
C ASP A 62 19.59 8.49 -7.44
N ALA A 63 19.26 8.84 -6.20
CA ALA A 63 20.20 9.24 -5.17
C ALA A 63 20.71 8.07 -4.31
N ASP A 64 20.23 6.84 -4.56
CA ASP A 64 20.67 5.65 -3.84
C ASP A 64 22.18 5.42 -3.98
N GLU A 65 22.82 4.85 -2.97
CA GLU A 65 24.24 4.51 -3.00
C GLU A 65 24.58 3.59 -4.17
N ASN A 66 23.62 2.79 -4.64
CA ASN A 66 23.76 1.88 -5.77
C ASN A 66 23.27 2.45 -7.11
N SER A 67 22.86 3.71 -7.17
CA SER A 67 22.38 4.38 -8.39
C SER A 67 23.37 4.27 -9.57
N ILE A 68 24.68 4.26 -9.28
CA ILE A 68 25.74 4.05 -10.28
C ILE A 68 25.59 2.68 -10.96
N TYR A 69 25.30 1.63 -10.19
CA TYR A 69 25.11 0.29 -10.71
C TYR A 69 23.80 0.18 -11.50
N HIS A 70 22.74 0.87 -11.08
CA HIS A 70 21.45 0.87 -11.77
C HIS A 70 21.51 1.43 -13.19
N LYS A 71 22.43 2.35 -13.48
CA LYS A 71 22.66 2.87 -14.85
C LYS A 71 23.09 1.77 -15.82
N THR A 72 23.88 0.81 -15.35
CA THR A 72 24.36 -0.32 -16.16
C THR A 72 23.51 -1.57 -16.01
N ASN A 73 22.86 -1.74 -14.86
CA ASN A 73 22.06 -2.89 -14.50
C ASN A 73 20.91 -2.47 -13.59
N LEU A 74 19.74 -2.28 -14.19
CA LEU A 74 18.50 -1.90 -13.50
C LEU A 74 18.11 -2.88 -12.37
N TYR A 75 18.60 -4.11 -12.40
CA TYR A 75 18.24 -5.17 -11.45
C TYR A 75 19.25 -5.36 -10.32
N TYR A 76 20.27 -4.51 -10.21
CA TYR A 76 21.17 -4.53 -9.06
C TYR A 76 20.39 -4.46 -7.73
N PRO A 77 20.68 -5.30 -6.73
CA PRO A 77 21.91 -6.06 -6.49
C PRO A 77 22.01 -7.43 -7.20
N PHE A 78 21.04 -7.81 -8.02
CA PHE A 78 21.13 -9.03 -8.83
C PHE A 78 21.91 -8.76 -10.12
N SER A 79 22.52 -9.79 -10.71
CA SER A 79 23.31 -9.68 -11.95
C SER A 79 22.49 -9.20 -13.17
N GLY A 80 21.18 -9.41 -13.16
CA GLY A 80 20.28 -8.98 -14.22
C GLY A 80 18.85 -9.49 -14.04
N ARG A 81 18.01 -9.26 -15.06
CA ARG A 81 16.57 -9.57 -15.03
C ARG A 81 16.27 -11.03 -14.68
N ARG A 82 16.99 -11.98 -15.29
CA ARG A 82 16.75 -13.42 -15.14
C ARG A 82 16.99 -13.87 -13.70
N GLU A 83 18.11 -13.44 -13.11
CA GLU A 83 18.40 -13.74 -11.72
C GLU A 83 17.40 -13.08 -10.78
N TRP A 84 17.05 -11.81 -11.02
CA TRP A 84 16.06 -11.11 -10.21
C TRP A 84 14.69 -11.79 -10.25
N GLN A 85 14.25 -12.31 -11.40
CA GLN A 85 13.00 -13.07 -11.51
C GLN A 85 13.01 -14.32 -10.63
N LEU A 86 14.09 -15.10 -10.67
CA LEU A 86 14.26 -16.27 -9.82
C LEU A 86 14.28 -15.89 -8.33
N ALA A 87 15.05 -14.86 -7.97
CA ALA A 87 15.16 -14.33 -6.62
C ALA A 87 13.80 -13.86 -6.07
N ALA A 88 13.07 -13.07 -6.86
CA ALA A 88 11.75 -12.55 -6.51
C ALA A 88 10.74 -13.69 -6.32
N TRP A 89 10.76 -14.71 -7.20
CA TRP A 89 9.92 -15.88 -7.06
C TRP A 89 10.24 -16.67 -5.79
N LEU A 90 11.52 -16.95 -5.53
CA LEU A 90 11.96 -17.68 -4.32
C LEU A 90 11.51 -16.95 -3.05
N LEU A 91 11.72 -15.63 -2.97
CA LEU A 91 11.34 -14.84 -1.80
C LEU A 91 9.83 -14.77 -1.58
N ARG A 92 9.02 -14.88 -2.63
CA ARG A 92 7.55 -14.80 -2.58
C ARG A 92 6.85 -16.16 -2.51
N SER A 93 7.57 -17.25 -2.78
CA SER A 93 7.04 -18.61 -2.84
C SER A 93 6.53 -19.17 -1.50
N GLY A 94 6.88 -18.54 -0.38
CA GLY A 94 6.59 -19.06 0.96
C GLY A 94 7.46 -20.26 1.37
N LEU A 95 8.48 -20.62 0.58
CA LEU A 95 9.42 -21.68 0.91
C LEU A 95 10.23 -21.36 2.17
N SER A 96 10.52 -22.38 2.98
CA SER A 96 11.44 -22.25 4.11
C SER A 96 12.87 -22.00 3.61
N MET A 97 13.71 -21.42 4.47
CA MET A 97 15.14 -21.23 4.14
C MET A 97 15.84 -22.54 3.78
N GLU A 98 15.47 -23.64 4.44
CA GLU A 98 16.01 -24.96 4.16
C GLU A 98 15.62 -25.47 2.77
N LYS A 99 14.34 -25.33 2.39
CA LYS A 99 13.88 -25.71 1.04
C LYS A 99 14.53 -24.85 -0.04
N MET A 100 14.69 -23.55 0.19
CA MET A 100 15.41 -22.67 -0.72
C MET A 100 16.88 -23.09 -0.87
N ASN A 101 17.57 -23.42 0.22
CA ASN A 101 18.94 -23.93 0.15
C ASN A 101 19.03 -25.26 -0.61
N SER A 102 18.08 -26.19 -0.39
CA SER A 102 18.01 -27.45 -1.12
C SER A 102 17.80 -27.23 -2.62
N PHE A 103 16.92 -26.29 -3.00
CA PHE A 103 16.73 -25.89 -4.39
C PHE A 103 18.01 -25.30 -5.00
N LEU A 104 18.71 -24.42 -4.27
CA LEU A 104 19.94 -23.80 -4.74
C LEU A 104 21.12 -24.78 -4.87
N ALA A 105 21.04 -25.94 -4.21
CA ALA A 105 22.04 -27.00 -4.27
C ALA A 105 21.79 -28.04 -5.40
N LEU A 106 20.69 -27.90 -6.16
CA LEU A 106 20.45 -28.76 -7.32
C LEU A 106 21.55 -28.53 -8.36
N GLU A 107 22.10 -29.61 -8.94
CA GLU A 107 23.22 -29.54 -9.91
C GLU A 107 22.92 -28.56 -11.06
N MET A 108 21.71 -28.60 -11.61
CA MET A 108 21.27 -27.69 -12.68
C MET A 108 21.27 -26.20 -12.25
N ILE A 109 21.04 -25.91 -10.97
CA ILE A 109 20.99 -24.55 -10.42
C ILE A 109 22.39 -24.06 -10.03
N ASP A 110 23.26 -24.97 -9.58
CA ASP A 110 24.64 -24.65 -9.20
C ASP A 110 25.44 -24.09 -10.39
N ASP A 111 25.20 -24.64 -11.59
CA ASP A 111 25.78 -24.19 -12.85
C ASP A 111 25.35 -22.77 -13.27
N LEU A 112 24.24 -22.26 -12.73
CA LEU A 112 23.80 -20.90 -13.06
C LEU A 112 24.72 -19.87 -12.40
N PRO A 113 25.06 -18.76 -13.10
CA PRO A 113 25.89 -17.69 -12.55
C PRO A 113 25.09 -16.78 -11.60
N LEU A 114 24.53 -17.36 -10.54
CA LEU A 114 23.79 -16.63 -9.52
C LEU A 114 24.75 -15.86 -8.62
N SER A 115 24.34 -14.67 -8.21
CA SER A 115 25.06 -13.81 -7.27
C SER A 115 24.86 -14.24 -5.81
N PHE A 116 24.06 -15.28 -5.55
CA PHE A 116 23.82 -15.88 -4.25
C PHE A 116 23.81 -17.42 -4.35
N ARG A 117 24.31 -18.10 -3.31
CA ARG A 117 24.33 -19.57 -3.19
C ARG A 117 23.52 -20.08 -1.99
N SER A 118 22.97 -19.18 -1.19
CA SER A 118 22.11 -19.55 -0.06
C SER A 118 20.91 -18.63 0.07
N ALA A 119 19.86 -19.13 0.72
CA ALA A 119 18.70 -18.35 1.12
C ALA A 119 19.08 -17.13 2.00
N LYS A 120 20.13 -17.27 2.81
CA LYS A 120 20.65 -16.19 3.65
C LYS A 120 21.25 -15.08 2.80
N GLU A 121 22.07 -15.41 1.82
CA GLU A 121 22.64 -14.43 0.89
C GLU A 121 21.56 -13.75 0.04
N LEU A 122 20.60 -14.54 -0.47
CA LEU A 122 19.45 -14.01 -1.20
C LEU A 122 18.67 -12.98 -0.36
N ARG A 123 18.40 -13.28 0.90
CA ARG A 123 17.73 -12.33 1.81
C ARG A 123 18.59 -11.10 2.11
N GLY A 124 19.88 -11.28 2.36
CA GLY A 124 20.80 -10.15 2.58
C GLY A 124 20.84 -9.19 1.39
N ARG A 125 20.79 -9.71 0.15
CA ARG A 125 20.65 -8.89 -1.06
C ARG A 125 19.29 -8.19 -1.14
N ALA A 126 18.21 -8.88 -0.79
CA ALA A 126 16.89 -8.24 -0.76
C ALA A 126 16.81 -7.13 0.30
N GLU A 127 17.46 -7.31 1.44
CA GLU A 127 17.53 -6.33 2.53
C GLU A 127 18.40 -5.11 2.19
N SER A 128 19.30 -5.21 1.20
CA SER A 128 20.07 -4.07 0.71
C SER A 128 19.27 -3.16 -0.24
N LEU A 129 18.06 -3.56 -0.64
CA LEU A 129 17.16 -2.70 -1.41
C LEU A 129 16.58 -1.60 -0.52
N PRO A 130 16.20 -0.45 -1.09
CA PRO A 130 15.54 0.61 -0.34
C PRO A 130 14.34 0.08 0.46
N SER A 131 14.36 0.34 1.77
CA SER A 131 13.32 -0.15 2.67
C SER A 131 12.07 0.72 2.61
N GLY A 132 10.90 0.11 2.77
CA GLY A 132 9.64 0.83 2.97
C GLY A 132 9.47 1.32 4.42
N PRO A 133 8.24 1.73 4.80
CA PRO A 133 7.91 2.14 6.16
C PRO A 133 8.29 1.08 7.19
N ARG A 134 8.98 1.49 8.26
CA ARG A 134 9.51 0.54 9.24
C ARG A 134 8.48 0.11 10.26
N TRP A 135 8.43 -1.19 10.55
CA TRP A 135 7.61 -1.74 11.62
C TRP A 135 8.15 -1.36 13.00
N LYS A 136 7.24 -0.88 13.85
CA LYS A 136 7.40 -0.56 15.26
C LYS A 136 6.51 -1.51 16.06
N SER A 137 6.90 -1.82 17.30
CA SER A 137 6.12 -2.68 18.19
C SER A 137 6.11 -2.15 19.62
N GLN A 138 4.99 -2.31 20.31
CA GLN A 138 4.85 -1.89 21.71
C GLN A 138 3.84 -2.78 22.43
N VAL A 139 4.19 -3.17 23.66
CA VAL A 139 3.23 -3.81 24.57
C VAL A 139 2.33 -2.74 25.18
N ILE A 140 1.01 -2.87 24.97
CA ILE A 140 0.02 -1.95 25.50
C ILE A 140 -0.23 -2.28 26.97
N GLN A 141 -0.06 -1.28 27.82
CA GLN A 141 -0.36 -1.39 29.24
C GLN A 141 -1.88 -1.45 29.44
N MET A 142 -2.36 -2.54 30.02
CA MET A 142 -3.78 -2.81 30.21
C MET A 142 -4.16 -2.59 31.67
N SER A 143 -5.23 -1.84 31.92
CA SER A 143 -5.81 -1.68 33.27
C SER A 143 -6.55 -2.93 33.77
N HIS A 144 -6.90 -3.84 32.86
CA HIS A 144 -7.63 -5.07 33.16
C HIS A 144 -6.87 -6.31 32.69
N PRO A 145 -6.99 -7.44 33.39
CA PRO A 145 -6.25 -8.65 33.06
C PRO A 145 -6.67 -9.24 31.72
N THR A 146 -5.68 -9.62 30.92
CA THR A 146 -5.83 -10.33 29.64
C THR A 146 -5.12 -11.67 29.72
N LYS A 147 -5.54 -12.65 28.90
CA LYS A 147 -4.88 -13.97 28.85
C LYS A 147 -3.43 -13.90 28.34
N SER A 148 -3.13 -12.91 27.51
CA SER A 148 -1.81 -12.66 26.94
C SER A 148 -1.59 -11.14 26.83
N PRO A 149 -0.33 -10.67 26.82
CA PRO A 149 -0.03 -9.27 26.55
C PRO A 149 -0.61 -8.82 25.21
N ALA A 150 -1.16 -7.60 25.17
CA ALA A 150 -1.59 -6.97 23.93
C ALA A 150 -0.39 -6.28 23.29
N VAL A 151 0.12 -6.82 22.18
CA VAL A 151 1.23 -6.22 21.43
C VAL A 151 0.67 -5.54 20.19
N LEU A 152 0.94 -4.25 20.06
CA LEU A 152 0.63 -3.46 18.88
C LEU A 152 1.84 -3.47 17.94
N TYR A 153 1.60 -3.73 16.65
CA TYR A 153 2.59 -3.56 15.59
C TYR A 153 2.08 -2.52 14.60
N TRP A 154 2.90 -1.54 14.24
CA TRP A 154 2.50 -0.48 13.30
C TRP A 154 3.69 0.13 12.57
N GLN A 155 3.42 0.77 11.44
CA GLN A 155 4.32 1.63 10.69
C GLN A 155 3.95 3.09 10.92
N ASP A 156 4.89 4.01 10.67
CA ASP A 156 4.57 5.44 10.74
C ASP A 156 3.59 5.81 9.63
N PRO A 157 2.38 6.32 9.94
CA PRO A 157 1.39 6.64 8.91
C PRO A 157 1.86 7.74 7.95
N LEU A 158 2.77 8.64 8.37
CA LEU A 158 3.34 9.64 7.47
C LEU A 158 4.29 9.01 6.46
N GLU A 159 5.11 8.03 6.88
CA GLU A 159 5.94 7.24 5.96
C GLU A 159 5.06 6.43 4.99
N CYS A 160 3.95 5.86 5.48
CA CYS A 160 2.98 5.16 4.64
C CYS A 160 2.36 6.08 3.58
N ILE A 161 1.87 7.26 3.99
CA ILE A 161 1.33 8.27 3.06
C ILE A 161 2.38 8.70 2.05
N ALA A 162 3.60 9.01 2.49
CA ALA A 162 4.69 9.40 1.60
C ALA A 162 5.03 8.29 0.60
N THR A 163 4.98 7.03 1.03
CA THR A 163 5.22 5.87 0.15
C THR A 163 4.16 5.76 -0.94
N ILE A 164 2.87 5.87 -0.56
CA ILE A 164 1.75 5.83 -1.53
C ILE A 164 1.82 7.04 -2.46
N PHE A 165 2.01 8.24 -1.92
CA PHE A 165 2.04 9.48 -2.70
C PHE A 165 3.17 9.51 -3.73
N ASN A 166 4.33 8.95 -3.38
CA ASN A 166 5.48 8.89 -4.28
C ASN A 166 5.49 7.64 -5.18
N HIS A 167 4.48 6.78 -5.10
CA HIS A 167 4.45 5.54 -5.86
C HIS A 167 4.31 5.83 -7.37
N PRO A 168 5.26 5.39 -8.23
CA PRO A 168 5.28 5.75 -9.65
C PRO A 168 4.00 5.37 -10.41
N LEU A 169 3.35 4.26 -10.04
CA LEU A 169 2.10 3.82 -10.66
C LEU A 169 0.92 4.78 -10.45
N PHE A 170 0.98 5.66 -9.44
CA PHE A 170 -0.10 6.60 -9.15
C PHE A 170 0.15 8.00 -9.73
N ARG A 171 1.27 8.24 -10.41
CA ARG A 171 1.65 9.55 -10.97
C ARG A 171 0.53 10.21 -11.79
N ASN A 172 -0.15 9.43 -12.62
CA ASN A 172 -1.22 9.91 -13.51
C ASN A 172 -2.62 9.58 -12.97
N CYS A 173 -2.70 9.12 -11.72
CA CYS A 173 -3.92 8.64 -11.08
C CYS A 173 -4.22 9.41 -9.78
N LEU A 174 -3.57 10.56 -9.57
CA LEU A 174 -3.67 11.38 -8.37
C LEU A 174 -4.21 12.77 -8.71
N ASP A 175 -5.21 13.19 -7.96
CA ASP A 175 -5.68 14.57 -7.97
C ASP A 175 -4.91 15.41 -6.96
N TYR A 176 -4.20 16.41 -7.45
CA TYR A 176 -3.49 17.38 -6.59
C TYR A 176 -4.37 18.58 -6.22
N THR A 177 -5.28 18.97 -7.12
CA THR A 177 -6.08 20.19 -6.97
C THR A 177 -7.56 19.86 -6.85
N SER A 178 -8.24 20.49 -5.89
CA SER A 178 -9.69 20.36 -5.78
C SER A 178 -10.37 21.01 -6.98
N ARG A 179 -11.48 20.43 -7.41
CA ARG A 179 -12.23 20.92 -8.57
C ARG A 179 -13.72 20.80 -8.35
N LYS A 180 -14.50 21.54 -9.12
CA LYS A 180 -15.94 21.48 -9.11
C LYS A 180 -16.41 21.08 -10.49
N GLU A 181 -16.87 19.84 -10.62
CA GLU A 181 -17.45 19.32 -11.86
C GLU A 181 -18.96 19.59 -11.93
N TYR A 182 -19.43 19.88 -13.15
CA TYR A 182 -20.83 20.16 -13.44
C TYR A 182 -21.31 19.42 -14.69
N SER A 183 -22.56 18.97 -14.67
CA SER A 183 -23.18 18.25 -15.80
C SER A 183 -23.42 19.14 -17.02
N THR A 184 -23.51 20.45 -16.82
CA THR A 184 -23.79 21.42 -17.88
C THR A 184 -22.90 22.64 -17.75
N THR A 185 -22.69 23.35 -18.87
CA THR A 185 -21.94 24.62 -18.91
C THR A 185 -22.55 25.72 -18.06
N GLN A 186 -23.86 25.66 -17.79
CA GLN A 186 -24.58 26.59 -16.92
C GLN A 186 -24.32 26.34 -15.42
N ARG A 187 -23.55 25.30 -15.07
CA ARG A 187 -23.16 24.96 -13.69
C ARG A 187 -24.33 24.71 -12.73
N HIS A 188 -25.48 24.25 -13.24
CA HIS A 188 -26.68 24.02 -12.42
C HIS A 188 -26.66 22.73 -11.60
N SER A 189 -25.99 21.69 -12.10
CA SER A 189 -25.95 20.37 -11.45
C SER A 189 -24.52 19.98 -11.13
N ARG A 190 -24.24 19.68 -9.85
CA ARG A 190 -22.93 19.26 -9.35
C ARG A 190 -22.71 17.77 -9.57
N ILE A 191 -21.50 17.42 -9.98
CA ILE A 191 -21.03 16.03 -10.12
C ILE A 191 -20.00 15.75 -9.01
N TYR A 192 -20.22 14.64 -8.28
CA TYR A 192 -19.36 14.19 -7.18
C TYR A 192 -18.86 12.78 -7.46
N THR A 193 -17.82 12.67 -8.29
CA THR A 193 -17.21 11.40 -8.72
C THR A 193 -16.02 11.01 -7.85
N GLU A 194 -15.25 11.99 -7.40
CA GLU A 194 -14.04 11.81 -6.60
C GLU A 194 -14.08 12.68 -5.35
N TRP A 195 -13.29 12.34 -4.32
CA TRP A 195 -13.23 13.15 -3.10
C TRP A 195 -12.81 14.61 -3.39
N MET A 196 -11.87 14.80 -4.32
CA MET A 196 -11.40 16.13 -4.75
C MET A 196 -12.44 16.94 -5.55
N THR A 197 -13.55 16.31 -5.96
CA THR A 197 -14.71 17.01 -6.56
C THR A 197 -15.71 17.51 -5.52
N GLY A 198 -15.57 17.03 -4.27
CA GLY A 198 -16.43 17.33 -3.13
C GLY A 198 -16.24 18.74 -2.58
N ASP A 199 -17.33 19.29 -2.05
CA ASP A 199 -17.32 20.66 -1.50
C ASP A 199 -16.43 20.74 -0.25
N HIS A 200 -16.37 19.69 0.56
CA HIS A 200 -15.47 19.63 1.71
C HIS A 200 -13.99 19.67 1.34
N ALA A 201 -13.55 19.02 0.24
CA ALA A 201 -12.17 19.11 -0.21
C ALA A 201 -11.85 20.54 -0.69
N TRP A 202 -12.80 21.20 -1.34
CA TRP A 202 -12.69 22.60 -1.72
C TRP A 202 -12.56 23.52 -0.51
N GLU A 203 -13.44 23.37 0.49
CA GLU A 203 -13.42 24.15 1.74
C GLU A 203 -12.11 23.96 2.50
N MET A 204 -11.63 22.72 2.62
CA MET A 204 -10.34 22.42 3.24
C MET A 204 -9.18 23.08 2.50
N GLN A 205 -9.18 23.06 1.16
CA GLN A 205 -8.15 23.74 0.36
C GLN A 205 -8.13 25.26 0.63
N VAL A 206 -9.30 25.89 0.79
CA VAL A 206 -9.40 27.32 1.17
C VAL A 206 -8.73 27.58 2.52
N CYS A 207 -9.03 26.75 3.53
CA CYS A 207 -8.46 26.89 4.87
C CYS A 207 -6.92 26.72 4.88
N ILE A 208 -6.40 25.76 4.11
CA ILE A 208 -4.97 25.47 4.05
C ILE A 208 -4.18 26.61 3.40
N ILE A 209 -4.71 27.25 2.36
CA ILE A 209 -4.03 28.36 1.67
C ILE A 209 -3.81 29.56 2.58
N GLY A 210 -4.71 29.80 3.55
CA GLY A 210 -4.49 30.82 4.58
C GLY A 210 -3.22 30.58 5.41
N ALA A 211 -2.79 29.32 5.55
CA ALA A 211 -1.62 28.91 6.32
C ALA A 211 -0.39 28.59 5.46
N SER A 212 -0.56 28.11 4.22
CA SER A 212 0.53 27.63 3.35
C SER A 212 0.13 27.68 1.88
N ARG A 213 0.44 28.81 1.23
CA ARG A 213 0.25 28.96 -0.22
C ARG A 213 0.97 27.87 -0.99
N GLY A 214 0.24 27.23 -1.91
CA GLY A 214 0.76 26.15 -2.75
C GLY A 214 0.83 24.76 -2.09
N ALA A 215 0.27 24.56 -0.90
CA ALA A 215 0.18 23.23 -0.31
C ALA A 215 -0.84 22.33 -1.05
N THR A 216 -0.54 21.03 -1.09
CA THR A 216 -1.46 20.00 -1.61
C THR A 216 -2.25 19.40 -0.46
N LEU A 217 -3.59 19.40 -0.57
CA LEU A 217 -4.46 18.67 0.35
C LEU A 217 -4.38 17.16 0.06
N LEU A 218 -3.97 16.37 1.05
CA LEU A 218 -3.94 14.90 0.97
C LEU A 218 -5.05 14.31 1.84
N GLY A 219 -6.13 13.88 1.20
CA GLY A 219 -7.20 13.15 1.89
C GLY A 219 -6.70 11.76 2.28
N THR A 220 -6.77 11.43 3.57
CA THR A 220 -6.31 10.13 4.09
C THR A 220 -7.50 9.23 4.39
N ILE A 221 -7.52 8.04 3.80
CA ILE A 221 -8.54 7.01 4.05
C ILE A 221 -7.95 6.00 5.04
N LEU A 222 -8.70 5.71 6.11
CA LEU A 222 -8.37 4.70 7.10
C LEU A 222 -9.41 3.59 7.03
N SER A 223 -8.97 2.34 6.94
CA SER A 223 -9.85 1.16 6.94
C SER A 223 -9.36 0.15 7.96
N SER A 224 -10.29 -0.47 8.69
CA SER A 224 -9.99 -1.47 9.70
C SER A 224 -11.11 -2.50 9.70
N ASP A 225 -10.76 -3.77 9.54
CA ASP A 225 -11.71 -4.86 9.71
C ASP A 225 -11.04 -6.04 10.41
N LYS A 226 -11.80 -6.74 11.24
CA LYS A 226 -11.30 -7.89 12.01
C LYS A 226 -11.54 -9.17 11.21
N THR A 227 -10.46 -9.78 10.74
CA THR A 227 -10.50 -10.92 9.83
C THR A 227 -9.94 -12.19 10.47
N CYS A 228 -10.66 -13.30 10.39
CA CYS A 228 -10.16 -14.61 10.81
C CYS A 228 -9.15 -15.13 9.78
N ILE A 229 -7.94 -15.48 10.22
CA ILE A 229 -6.84 -15.95 9.34
C ILE A 229 -7.00 -17.44 9.02
N THR A 230 -7.58 -18.23 9.93
CA THR A 230 -7.77 -19.67 9.74
C THR A 230 -9.19 -20.09 10.13
N ALA A 231 -9.94 -20.65 9.18
CA ALA A 231 -11.32 -21.08 9.40
C ALA A 231 -11.45 -22.47 10.06
N LEU A 232 -10.38 -23.30 10.05
CA LEU A 232 -10.49 -24.74 10.34
C LEU A 232 -9.50 -25.32 11.38
N SER A 233 -8.46 -24.60 11.82
CA SER A 233 -7.49 -25.18 12.79
C SER A 233 -6.83 -24.21 13.77
N GLY A 234 -7.36 -22.99 13.91
CA GLY A 234 -6.91 -22.11 14.98
C GLY A 234 -7.72 -20.84 15.04
N ASP A 235 -8.08 -20.40 16.24
CA ASP A 235 -8.70 -19.09 16.49
C ASP A 235 -7.69 -17.93 16.28
N HIS A 236 -6.97 -17.94 15.15
CA HIS A 236 -6.05 -16.86 14.79
C HIS A 236 -6.84 -15.78 14.06
N VAL A 237 -6.92 -14.61 14.71
CA VAL A 237 -7.63 -13.45 14.18
C VAL A 237 -6.63 -12.32 13.99
N ALA A 238 -6.60 -11.76 12.79
CA ALA A 238 -5.93 -10.50 12.51
C ALA A 238 -6.93 -9.35 12.63
N HIS A 239 -6.44 -8.19 13.01
CA HIS A 239 -7.20 -6.94 12.90
C HIS A 239 -6.32 -5.93 12.16
N PRO A 240 -6.21 -6.05 10.83
CA PRO A 240 -5.44 -5.12 10.01
C PRO A 240 -6.04 -3.71 10.07
N PHE A 241 -5.14 -2.74 10.06
CA PHE A 241 -5.43 -1.33 9.88
C PHE A 241 -4.70 -0.84 8.63
N LEU A 242 -5.46 -0.43 7.63
CA LEU A 242 -5.00 -0.03 6.31
C LEU A 242 -5.10 1.49 6.14
N ILE A 243 -4.16 2.07 5.38
CA ILE A 243 -4.15 3.48 4.99
C ILE A 243 -4.15 3.61 3.47
N SER A 244 -4.80 4.64 2.94
CA SER A 244 -4.79 5.01 1.52
C SER A 244 -4.97 6.51 1.36
N LEU A 245 -4.86 6.98 0.11
CA LEU A 245 -5.12 8.36 -0.28
C LEU A 245 -6.44 8.48 -1.04
N ALA A 246 -7.28 9.42 -0.61
CA ALA A 246 -8.52 9.80 -1.28
C ALA A 246 -8.26 10.52 -2.61
N ASN A 247 -7.05 11.07 -2.78
CA ASN A 247 -6.59 11.71 -4.01
C ASN A 247 -6.41 10.73 -5.17
N ILE A 248 -6.25 9.42 -4.90
CA ILE A 248 -6.14 8.42 -5.96
C ILE A 248 -7.51 8.28 -6.64
N TYR A 249 -7.58 8.20 -7.97
CA TYR A 249 -8.86 7.95 -8.65
C TYR A 249 -9.55 6.68 -8.14
N MET A 250 -10.86 6.75 -7.96
CA MET A 250 -11.68 5.65 -7.46
C MET A 250 -11.49 4.38 -8.30
N THR A 251 -11.44 4.52 -9.62
CA THR A 251 -11.26 3.39 -10.55
C THR A 251 -9.91 2.69 -10.36
N THR A 252 -8.85 3.44 -10.03
CA THR A 252 -7.53 2.89 -9.72
C THR A 252 -7.52 2.27 -8.34
N ARG A 253 -8.01 2.99 -7.32
CA ARG A 253 -8.00 2.56 -5.93
C ARG A 253 -8.80 1.27 -5.68
N LEU A 254 -9.89 1.05 -6.43
CA LEU A 254 -10.73 -0.15 -6.30
C LEU A 254 -10.16 -1.39 -6.97
N LYS A 255 -9.15 -1.27 -7.84
CA LYS A 255 -8.47 -2.44 -8.40
C LYS A 255 -7.65 -3.10 -7.30
N SER A 256 -7.91 -4.38 -7.02
CA SER A 256 -7.15 -5.15 -6.03
C SER A 256 -5.65 -5.18 -6.33
N SER A 257 -5.29 -5.24 -7.61
CA SER A 257 -3.90 -5.24 -8.10
C SER A 257 -3.20 -3.87 -8.00
N SER A 258 -3.94 -2.79 -7.72
CA SER A 258 -3.35 -1.44 -7.66
C SER A 258 -2.43 -1.24 -6.46
N ASN A 259 -2.56 -2.04 -5.40
CA ASN A 259 -1.89 -1.84 -4.12
C ASN A 259 -2.09 -0.41 -3.56
N ALA A 260 -3.27 0.19 -3.79
CA ALA A 260 -3.59 1.53 -3.30
C ALA A 260 -3.82 1.62 -1.79
N PHE A 261 -3.93 0.50 -1.08
CA PHE A 261 -4.01 0.42 0.38
C PHE A 261 -2.74 -0.23 0.94
N LEU A 262 -2.15 0.39 1.96
CA LEU A 262 -0.98 -0.13 2.66
C LEU A 262 -1.37 -0.58 4.08
N LEU A 263 -0.92 -1.78 4.47
CA LEU A 263 -1.08 -2.29 5.82
C LEU A 263 -0.22 -1.47 6.80
N THR A 264 -0.87 -0.61 7.58
CA THR A 264 -0.21 0.33 8.50
C THR A 264 -0.10 -0.22 9.91
N ALA A 265 -1.03 -1.04 10.38
CA ALA A 265 -0.92 -1.67 11.69
C ALA A 265 -1.64 -3.02 11.78
N LEU A 266 -1.22 -3.81 12.76
CA LEU A 266 -1.93 -5.00 13.23
C LEU A 266 -2.41 -4.70 14.66
N LEU A 267 -3.71 -4.46 14.80
CA LEU A 267 -4.32 -4.12 16.08
C LEU A 267 -4.40 -5.37 16.96
N PRO A 268 -4.09 -5.27 18.27
CA PRO A 268 -4.12 -6.41 19.17
C PRO A 268 -5.55 -6.93 19.39
N VAL A 269 -5.72 -8.24 19.29
CA VAL A 269 -6.98 -8.94 19.63
C VAL A 269 -6.85 -9.57 21.02
N ALA A 270 -7.04 -8.76 22.06
CA ALA A 270 -6.85 -9.20 23.44
C ALA A 270 -8.03 -10.04 23.97
N LYS A 271 -7.71 -11.15 24.66
CA LYS A 271 -8.72 -11.96 25.37
C LYS A 271 -8.83 -11.49 26.83
N PHE A 272 -9.75 -10.57 27.11
CA PHE A 272 -9.99 -10.04 28.47
C PHE A 272 -10.60 -11.07 29.43
N VAL A 273 -10.04 -11.15 30.64
CA VAL A 273 -10.51 -12.00 31.73
C VAL A 273 -11.52 -11.23 32.57
N HIS A 274 -12.78 -11.27 32.15
CA HIS A 274 -13.89 -10.63 32.85
C HIS A 274 -15.13 -11.55 32.86
N LYS A 275 -15.96 -11.50 33.90
CA LYS A 275 -17.18 -12.34 33.98
C LYS A 275 -18.27 -11.86 33.00
N ASN A 276 -18.52 -10.55 32.97
CA ASN A 276 -19.51 -9.93 32.08
C ASN A 276 -18.99 -9.82 30.63
N LYS A 277 -19.74 -10.36 29.67
CA LYS A 277 -19.45 -10.30 28.22
C LYS A 277 -19.44 -8.86 27.68
N ARG A 278 -20.40 -8.03 28.10
CA ARG A 278 -20.50 -6.62 27.65
C ARG A 278 -19.26 -5.82 28.01
N MET A 279 -18.71 -6.06 29.19
CA MET A 279 -17.46 -5.42 29.62
C MET A 279 -16.27 -5.82 28.75
N LYS A 280 -16.19 -7.08 28.30
CA LYS A 280 -15.12 -7.49 27.37
C LYS A 280 -15.17 -6.71 26.06
N CYS A 281 -16.37 -6.50 25.51
CA CYS A 281 -16.54 -5.69 24.29
C CYS A 281 -16.06 -4.25 24.51
N VAL A 282 -16.54 -3.60 25.57
CA VAL A 282 -16.13 -2.22 25.89
C VAL A 282 -14.61 -2.10 26.09
N LEU A 283 -13.99 -3.08 26.73
CA LEU A 283 -12.53 -3.10 26.91
C LEU A 283 -11.77 -3.32 25.60
N GLN A 284 -12.31 -4.14 24.70
CA GLN A 284 -11.77 -4.33 23.36
C GLN A 284 -11.86 -3.04 22.53
N ASP A 285 -13.00 -2.35 22.58
CA ASP A 285 -13.18 -1.07 21.86
C ASP A 285 -12.22 0.00 22.40
N ARG A 286 -12.07 0.10 23.73
CA ARG A 286 -11.10 1.01 24.36
C ARG A 286 -9.67 0.67 23.97
N LEU A 287 -9.32 -0.60 23.88
CA LEU A 287 -8.00 -1.03 23.41
C LEU A 287 -7.74 -0.57 21.97
N VAL A 288 -8.72 -0.76 21.07
CA VAL A 288 -8.64 -0.29 19.68
C VAL A 288 -8.45 1.22 19.63
N HIS A 289 -9.27 2.00 20.33
CA HIS A 289 -9.13 3.46 20.37
C HIS A 289 -7.77 3.92 20.93
N ASN A 290 -7.26 3.25 21.97
CA ASN A 290 -5.94 3.54 22.50
C ASN A 290 -4.84 3.28 21.44
N CYS A 291 -4.92 2.16 20.72
CA CYS A 291 -3.98 1.85 19.64
C CYS A 291 -4.06 2.88 18.51
N LEU A 292 -5.27 3.27 18.08
CA LEU A 292 -5.46 4.30 17.06
C LEU A 292 -4.91 5.66 17.50
N ASN A 293 -5.01 6.01 18.79
CA ASN A 293 -4.39 7.23 19.30
C ASN A 293 -2.86 7.21 19.20
N ILE A 294 -2.22 6.04 19.37
CA ILE A 294 -0.78 5.88 19.21
C ILE A 294 -0.41 5.99 17.73
N ILE A 295 -1.06 5.21 16.87
CA ILE A 295 -0.76 5.14 15.44
C ILE A 295 -0.98 6.50 14.78
N LEU A 296 -2.12 7.14 15.01
CA LEU A 296 -2.53 8.37 14.32
C LEU A 296 -1.94 9.65 14.95
N LYS A 297 -1.11 9.53 15.99
CA LYS A 297 -0.47 10.69 16.62
C LYS A 297 0.30 11.57 15.62
N PRO A 298 1.10 11.03 14.68
CA PRO A 298 1.80 11.85 13.69
C PRO A 298 0.83 12.57 12.74
N LEU A 299 -0.26 11.92 12.33
CA LEU A 299 -1.28 12.54 11.47
C LEU A 299 -2.00 13.69 12.17
N LYS A 300 -2.31 13.55 13.47
CA LYS A 300 -2.94 14.63 14.26
C LYS A 300 -2.04 15.85 14.43
N PHE A 301 -0.73 15.70 14.30
CA PHE A 301 0.21 16.81 14.36
C PHE A 301 0.41 17.46 12.98
N ALA A 302 0.28 16.68 11.91
CA ALA A 302 0.43 17.13 10.53
C ALA A 302 -0.84 17.77 9.93
N ALA A 303 -2.02 17.42 10.44
CA ALA A 303 -3.32 17.97 10.05
C ALA A 303 -3.65 19.25 10.82
#